data_AF-J0N421-F1
#
_entry.id   AF-J0N421-F1
#
_cell.length_a   1.000
_cell.length_b   1.000
_cell.length_c   1.000
_cell.angle_alpha   90.00
_cell.angle_beta   90.00
_cell.angle_gamma   90.00
#
_symmetry.space_group_name_H-M   'P 1'
#
loop_
_entity.id
_entity.type
_entity.pdbx_description
1 polymer ?
#
loop_
_entity_poly.entity_id
_entity_poly.type
_entity_poly.pdbx_seq_one_letter_code
_entity_poly.pdbx_strand_id
1 'polypeptide(L)'
;MNEKNNTKSLIVGWVITLIITLIGAYFAFYISRSTVDLKYTLSERIVINTQGESVQQLEIKNLGNASAEKIVINLIGDIKTHSITKNVENDEVQEFSKTDGLQIVYPELPPQSSIKIALTSTGRDGSKVSISHSKGVASEALSSSSPSIIGIILAIIYFFMIGFYIWFNIKNTFIFIWSRRVMSKYNIEKVLERPLPPVFLKKEWNDIREFALQQVSVEIIDEADEPFFPVASKNCFKFLEEKVFVNCVFSDEEKMKLVKTAQESVELLIHMKCDKIYNLSEFKDLLKLDKPKLFLEENWSSLRDEVITFYCRAITRNDSMYLKISKIDDCETIKVLSCNLDFLDEGEHTNFTKTVKDNFLRTLKQEIHNLQPYSQKDIEALCQTPKPPFILQHEWDEVIAVARQKFALLNLQKVSTWSMSKEECEEIFALDIPQSLQGKEWIEFMALLEKYYSVFAFEVFLKTFSVEKVVENFQINHIYNWDAIQEIFREIENSCYIQKAIMSTPNDLNDIMKPESISEQLANSIETYIKEKKLLSEELANAKKERIQFTDLKEKVLAQLEFINTVLEVPLSIERVEDYENIFSKGNYENLKKIAKILKTDCQ
;
A
#
# COMPACT_ATOMS: atom_id res chain seq x y z
N MET A 1 3.99 36.04 12.49
CA MET A 1 4.90 37.07 13.06
C MET A 1 4.04 38.26 13.51
N ASN A 2 4.11 38.61 14.81
CA ASN A 2 3.09 39.33 15.59
C ASN A 2 2.82 40.81 15.18
N GLU A 3 1.55 41.15 14.93
CA GLU A 3 1.03 42.54 14.80
C GLU A 3 1.39 43.44 16.01
N LYS A 4 1.60 42.85 17.19
CA LYS A 4 1.98 43.55 18.43
C LYS A 4 3.35 44.25 18.37
N ASN A 5 4.27 43.81 17.52
CA ASN A 5 5.59 44.46 17.40
C ASN A 5 5.56 45.67 16.46
N ASN A 6 4.70 45.64 15.41
CA ASN A 6 4.57 46.77 14.49
C ASN A 6 3.95 48.00 15.16
N THR A 7 2.94 47.81 16.01
CA THR A 7 2.28 48.90 16.75
C THR A 7 3.22 49.61 17.72
N LYS A 8 4.09 48.87 18.44
CA LYS A 8 5.11 49.47 19.30
C LYS A 8 6.15 50.26 18.51
N SER A 9 6.58 49.77 17.35
CA SER A 9 7.56 50.49 16.50
C SER A 9 6.98 51.78 15.92
N LEU A 10 5.70 51.77 15.54
CA LEU A 10 4.98 52.94 15.04
C LEU A 10 4.90 54.03 16.11
N ILE A 11 4.50 53.68 17.34
CA ILE A 11 4.38 54.64 18.45
C ILE A 11 5.74 55.30 18.74
N VAL A 12 6.83 54.53 18.74
CA VAL A 12 8.18 55.09 18.94
C VAL A 12 8.56 56.06 17.81
N GLY A 13 8.21 55.75 16.55
CA GLY A 13 8.41 56.64 15.43
C GLY A 13 7.68 57.98 15.55
N TRP A 14 6.40 57.96 16.00
CA TRP A 14 5.62 59.19 16.21
C TRP A 14 6.19 60.07 17.32
N VAL A 15 6.64 59.46 18.42
CA VAL A 15 7.25 60.20 19.55
C VAL A 15 8.55 60.89 19.12
N ILE A 16 9.39 60.21 18.35
CA ILE A 16 10.66 60.80 17.86
C ILE A 16 10.38 61.99 16.93
N THR A 17 9.43 61.87 15.99
CA THR A 17 9.07 62.96 15.07
C THR A 17 8.54 64.18 15.83
N LEU A 18 7.72 63.97 16.87
CA LEU A 18 7.20 65.05 17.72
C LEU A 18 8.34 65.80 18.42
N ILE A 19 9.30 65.08 19.01
CA ILE A 19 10.45 65.66 19.71
C ILE A 19 11.32 66.48 18.76
N ILE A 20 11.62 65.94 17.57
CA ILE A 20 12.42 66.65 16.55
C ILE A 20 11.73 67.95 16.12
N THR A 21 10.41 67.90 15.93
CA THR A 21 9.62 69.08 15.53
C THR A 21 9.62 70.16 16.61
N LEU A 22 9.48 69.76 17.89
CA LEU A 22 9.53 70.68 19.03
C LEU A 22 10.91 71.34 19.19
N ILE A 23 12.00 70.59 19.03
CA ILE A 23 13.37 71.13 19.08
C ILE A 23 13.60 72.10 17.92
N GLY A 24 13.17 71.76 16.70
CA GLY A 24 13.25 72.65 15.54
C GLY A 24 12.48 73.95 15.74
N ALA A 25 11.26 73.87 16.28
CA ALA A 25 10.44 75.05 16.59
C ALA A 25 11.08 75.94 17.67
N TYR A 26 11.64 75.33 18.73
CA TYR A 26 12.35 76.08 19.78
C TYR A 26 13.61 76.77 19.24
N PHE A 27 14.37 76.10 18.37
CA PHE A 27 15.56 76.67 17.75
C PHE A 27 15.20 77.86 16.83
N ALA A 28 14.13 77.74 16.04
CA ALA A 28 13.62 78.84 15.23
C ALA A 28 13.18 80.04 16.08
N PHE A 29 12.54 79.79 17.22
CA PHE A 29 12.18 80.82 18.20
C PHE A 29 13.41 81.49 18.85
N TYR A 30 14.46 80.72 19.14
CA TYR A 30 15.70 81.26 19.72
C TYR A 30 16.40 82.24 18.77
N ILE A 31 16.45 81.93 17.46
CA ILE A 31 17.07 82.80 16.45
C ILE A 31 16.24 84.07 16.20
N SER A 32 14.92 84.01 16.34
CA SER A 32 14.03 85.17 16.12
C SER A 32 13.95 86.13 17.31
N ARG A 33 14.64 85.86 18.42
CA ARG A 33 14.61 86.72 19.61
C ARG A 33 15.25 88.09 19.33
N SER A 34 14.63 89.15 19.85
CA SER A 34 15.18 90.51 19.76
C SER A 34 16.43 90.65 20.64
N THR A 35 17.52 91.09 20.03
CA THR A 35 18.84 91.25 20.64
C THR A 35 19.37 92.64 20.34
N VAL A 36 19.89 93.32 21.37
CA VAL A 36 20.62 94.58 21.24
C VAL A 36 22.10 94.23 21.32
N ASP A 37 22.87 94.56 20.28
CA ASP A 37 24.32 94.28 20.23
C ASP A 37 25.05 95.59 19.89
N LEU A 38 25.47 96.32 20.91
CA LEU A 38 26.20 97.56 20.76
C LEU A 38 27.69 97.28 20.71
N LYS A 39 28.32 97.59 19.57
CA LYS A 39 29.77 97.46 19.37
C LYS A 39 30.42 98.82 19.29
N TYR A 40 31.65 98.94 19.80
CA TYR A 40 32.42 100.16 19.64
C TYR A 40 33.86 99.90 19.19
N THR A 41 34.44 100.89 18.51
CA THR A 41 35.84 100.92 18.07
C THR A 41 36.44 102.27 18.39
N LEU A 42 37.56 102.29 19.10
CA LEU A 42 38.36 103.49 19.31
C LEU A 42 39.51 103.49 18.32
N SER A 43 39.66 104.55 17.53
CA SER A 43 40.75 104.67 16.58
C SER A 43 42.11 104.77 17.28
N GLU A 44 43.16 104.44 16.55
CA GLU A 44 44.53 104.76 16.96
C GLU A 44 44.69 106.26 17.20
N ARG A 45 45.65 106.59 18.05
CA ARG A 45 45.95 107.94 18.49
C ARG A 45 46.80 108.66 17.44
N ILE A 46 46.32 109.79 16.93
CA ILE A 46 47.07 110.63 15.97
C ILE A 46 47.53 111.90 16.69
N VAL A 47 48.84 112.09 16.84
CA VAL A 47 49.43 113.27 17.51
C VAL A 47 49.44 114.47 16.55
N ILE A 48 48.90 115.61 16.97
CA ILE A 48 48.70 116.79 16.11
C ILE A 48 49.76 117.88 16.36
N ASN A 49 50.34 117.96 17.56
CA ASN A 49 51.35 118.96 17.87
C ASN A 49 52.46 118.46 18.80
N THR A 50 53.53 119.25 18.86
CA THR A 50 54.69 119.02 19.75
C THR A 50 54.39 119.21 21.24
N GLN A 51 53.20 119.72 21.60
CA GLN A 51 52.70 119.81 22.98
C GLN A 51 52.05 118.51 23.48
N GLY A 52 51.96 117.48 22.62
CA GLY A 52 51.43 116.17 22.99
C GLY A 52 49.91 116.05 22.88
N GLU A 53 49.25 116.95 22.16
CA GLU A 53 47.82 116.81 21.83
C GLU A 53 47.60 115.75 20.77
N SER A 54 46.55 114.97 20.93
CA SER A 54 46.19 113.93 19.99
C SER A 54 44.70 113.85 19.75
N VAL A 55 44.34 113.40 18.55
CA VAL A 55 42.96 113.10 18.16
C VAL A 55 42.72 111.61 18.05
N GLN A 56 41.56 111.20 18.55
CA GLN A 56 41.00 109.86 18.40
C GLN A 56 39.53 109.96 18.03
N GLN A 57 39.04 108.97 17.27
CA GLN A 57 37.63 108.82 16.93
C GLN A 57 37.08 107.56 17.59
N LEU A 58 36.03 107.71 18.38
CA LEU A 58 35.23 106.60 18.89
C LEU A 58 34.00 106.43 18.00
N GLU A 59 33.85 105.26 17.40
CA GLU A 59 32.65 104.87 16.67
C GLU A 59 31.89 103.83 17.47
N ILE A 60 30.59 104.04 17.61
CA ILE A 60 29.68 103.15 18.33
C ILE A 60 28.55 102.79 17.37
N LYS A 61 28.33 101.49 17.16
CA LYS A 61 27.37 100.96 16.19
C LYS A 61 26.47 99.92 16.83
N ASN A 62 25.17 99.97 16.55
CA ASN A 62 24.23 98.93 16.94
C ASN A 62 24.15 97.86 15.83
N LEU A 63 24.68 96.66 16.07
CA LEU A 63 24.60 95.51 15.15
C LEU A 63 23.41 94.58 15.46
N GLY A 64 22.69 94.83 16.55
CA GLY A 64 21.52 94.04 16.94
C GLY A 64 20.31 94.28 16.03
N ASN A 65 19.26 93.47 16.22
CA ASN A 65 17.97 93.60 15.53
C ASN A 65 16.93 94.39 16.35
N ALA A 66 17.36 95.06 17.44
CA ALA A 66 16.54 95.93 18.29
C ALA A 66 17.27 97.24 18.65
N SER A 67 16.53 98.31 18.92
CA SER A 67 17.09 99.60 19.35
C SER A 67 17.80 99.52 20.70
N ALA A 68 18.90 100.27 20.84
CA ALA A 68 19.62 100.44 22.08
C ALA A 68 19.21 101.75 22.76
N GLU A 69 18.61 101.68 23.94
CA GLU A 69 18.14 102.85 24.68
C GLU A 69 19.12 103.24 25.81
N LYS A 70 19.16 104.53 26.14
CA LYS A 70 19.96 105.12 27.25
C LYS A 70 21.43 104.70 27.20
N ILE A 71 22.10 105.04 26.12
CA ILE A 71 23.52 104.71 25.92
C ILE A 71 24.35 105.70 26.73
N VAL A 72 25.03 105.20 27.75
CA VAL A 72 25.94 105.96 28.62
C VAL A 72 27.38 105.65 28.20
N ILE A 73 28.10 106.68 27.79
CA ILE A 73 29.48 106.62 27.30
C ILE A 73 30.35 107.35 28.32
N ASN A 74 31.21 106.62 29.03
CA ASN A 74 32.20 107.22 29.92
C ASN A 74 33.57 107.17 29.26
N LEU A 75 34.19 108.33 29.12
CA LEU A 75 35.53 108.53 28.57
C LEU A 75 36.43 109.00 29.70
N ILE A 76 37.45 108.23 30.04
CA ILE A 76 38.39 108.52 31.14
C ILE A 76 39.69 109.04 30.53
N GLY A 77 40.11 110.25 30.92
CA GLY A 77 41.33 110.92 30.45
C GLY A 77 41.21 112.46 30.40
N ASP A 78 42.33 113.16 30.19
CA ASP A 78 42.40 114.62 30.05
C ASP A 78 41.89 115.08 28.66
N ILE A 79 40.56 115.17 28.52
CA ILE A 79 39.88 115.57 27.28
C ILE A 79 39.76 117.09 27.24
N LYS A 80 40.31 117.72 26.20
CA LYS A 80 40.22 119.18 25.98
C LYS A 80 38.98 119.58 25.20
N THR A 81 38.71 118.89 24.10
CA THR A 81 37.58 119.16 23.22
C THR A 81 37.01 117.87 22.67
N HIS A 82 35.70 117.86 22.40
CA HIS A 82 35.00 116.76 21.77
C HIS A 82 33.96 117.28 20.78
N SER A 83 33.68 116.49 19.74
CA SER A 83 32.58 116.73 18.82
C SER A 83 31.83 115.43 18.54
N ILE A 84 30.51 115.45 18.67
CA ILE A 84 29.64 114.29 18.49
C ILE A 84 28.92 114.42 17.14
N THR A 85 29.14 113.46 16.25
CA THR A 85 28.29 113.25 15.08
C THR A 85 27.13 112.36 15.50
N LYS A 86 25.96 112.98 15.72
CA LYS A 86 24.72 112.30 16.09
C LYS A 86 24.19 111.46 14.92
N ASN A 87 23.40 110.44 15.24
CA ASN A 87 22.67 109.66 14.26
C ASN A 87 21.47 110.45 13.69
N VAL A 88 20.73 111.15 14.55
CA VAL A 88 19.67 112.10 14.17
C VAL A 88 19.98 113.47 14.77
N GLU A 89 19.83 114.54 14.00
CA GLU A 89 20.21 115.90 14.44
C GLU A 89 19.45 116.37 15.70
N ASN A 90 18.18 115.95 15.83
CA ASN A 90 17.29 116.29 16.93
C ASN A 90 17.53 115.48 18.21
N ASP A 91 18.49 114.56 18.26
CA ASP A 91 18.73 113.75 19.46
C ASP A 91 19.26 114.65 20.60
N GLU A 92 18.58 114.63 21.74
CA GLU A 92 18.97 115.37 22.95
C GLU A 92 20.07 114.60 23.70
N VAL A 93 21.32 115.00 23.46
CA VAL A 93 22.50 114.40 24.10
C VAL A 93 22.83 115.18 25.38
N GLN A 94 22.98 114.47 26.51
CA GLN A 94 23.38 115.08 27.79
C GLN A 94 24.86 114.85 28.05
N GLU A 95 25.57 115.89 28.47
CA GLU A 95 27.02 115.85 28.71
C GLU A 95 27.33 116.26 30.16
N PHE A 96 28.15 115.48 30.84
CA PHE A 96 28.55 115.72 32.23
C PHE A 96 30.07 115.65 32.35
N SER A 97 30.70 116.76 32.74
CA SER A 97 32.13 116.79 33.07
C SER A 97 32.39 116.12 34.41
N LYS A 98 33.27 115.12 34.45
CA LYS A 98 33.71 114.45 35.69
C LYS A 98 35.15 114.84 36.01
N THR A 99 35.54 114.64 37.26
CA THR A 99 36.89 114.96 37.77
C THR A 99 38.01 114.22 37.04
N ASP A 100 37.69 113.12 36.35
CA ASP A 100 38.60 112.20 35.67
C ASP A 100 38.24 111.97 34.18
N GLY A 101 37.31 112.74 33.61
CA GLY A 101 36.94 112.63 32.19
C GLY A 101 35.56 113.18 31.83
N LEU A 102 34.96 112.63 30.76
CA LEU A 102 33.69 113.07 30.17
C LEU A 102 32.66 111.94 30.16
N GLN A 103 31.42 112.23 30.55
CA GLN A 103 30.29 111.32 30.40
C GLN A 103 29.28 111.89 29.41
N ILE A 104 28.89 111.10 28.42
CA ILE A 104 27.90 111.43 27.40
C ILE A 104 26.74 110.43 27.52
N VAL A 105 25.50 110.92 27.52
CA VAL A 105 24.29 110.10 27.51
C VAL A 105 23.53 110.35 26.20
N TYR A 106 23.37 109.29 25.41
CA TYR A 106 22.66 109.28 24.14
C TYR A 106 21.31 108.55 24.26
N PRO A 107 20.20 109.10 23.77
CA PRO A 107 18.86 108.62 24.08
C PRO A 107 18.53 107.25 23.47
N GLU A 108 18.69 107.09 22.16
CA GLU A 108 18.37 105.84 21.46
C GLU A 108 19.22 105.68 20.20
N LEU A 109 19.71 104.46 19.93
CA LEU A 109 20.39 104.10 18.69
C LEU A 109 19.66 102.95 17.99
N PRO A 110 18.96 103.21 16.86
CA PRO A 110 18.25 102.19 16.08
C PRO A 110 19.17 101.05 15.55
N PRO A 111 18.60 99.89 15.14
CA PRO A 111 19.36 98.82 14.48
C PRO A 111 20.19 99.33 13.30
N GLN A 112 21.43 98.85 13.16
CA GLN A 112 22.39 99.19 12.09
C GLN A 112 22.84 100.65 12.02
N SER A 113 22.47 101.49 12.99
CA SER A 113 22.89 102.89 13.05
C SER A 113 24.16 103.09 13.90
N SER A 114 24.82 104.25 13.74
CA SER A 114 26.09 104.55 14.39
C SER A 114 26.20 106.00 14.85
N ILE A 115 26.94 106.23 15.93
CA ILE A 115 27.38 107.54 16.38
C ILE A 115 28.91 107.60 16.37
N LYS A 116 29.46 108.78 16.08
CA LYS A 116 30.90 109.02 16.06
C LYS A 116 31.25 110.17 16.97
N ILE A 117 32.30 110.01 17.76
CA ILE A 117 32.77 111.03 18.70
C ILE A 117 34.26 111.25 18.41
N ALA A 118 34.60 112.44 17.94
CA ALA A 118 35.99 112.87 17.81
C ALA A 118 36.42 113.56 19.10
N LEU A 119 37.58 113.18 19.62
CA LEU A 119 38.10 113.60 20.91
C LEU A 119 39.52 114.14 20.73
N THR A 120 39.82 115.28 21.37
CA THR A 120 41.19 115.81 21.50
C THR A 120 41.63 115.70 22.96
N SER A 121 42.74 115.00 23.21
CA SER A 121 43.26 114.76 24.56
C SER A 121 44.77 115.05 24.70
N THR A 122 45.21 115.30 25.93
CA THR A 122 46.63 115.48 26.30
C THR A 122 47.09 114.38 27.26
N GLY A 123 48.32 113.85 27.10
CA GLY A 123 48.85 112.79 27.98
C GLY A 123 49.52 111.66 27.21
N ARG A 124 50.16 110.68 27.87
CA ARG A 124 50.83 109.54 27.19
C ARG A 124 49.91 108.32 27.01
N ASP A 125 48.99 108.11 27.95
CA ASP A 125 48.07 106.98 27.95
C ASP A 125 46.76 107.35 27.24
N GLY A 126 46.30 106.53 26.30
CA GLY A 126 45.08 106.78 25.53
C GLY A 126 43.80 106.77 26.38
N SER A 127 42.74 107.42 25.90
CA SER A 127 41.46 107.52 26.60
C SER A 127 40.83 106.13 26.79
N LYS A 128 40.49 105.76 28.03
CA LYS A 128 39.75 104.51 28.29
C LYS A 128 38.27 104.74 28.09
N VAL A 129 37.62 103.86 27.34
CA VAL A 129 36.20 103.95 27.00
C VAL A 129 35.43 102.85 27.70
N SER A 130 34.32 103.22 28.34
CA SER A 130 33.31 102.26 28.80
C SER A 130 31.93 102.71 28.38
N ILE A 131 31.20 101.84 27.69
CA ILE A 131 29.88 102.17 27.12
C ILE A 131 28.88 101.15 27.62
N SER A 132 27.74 101.63 28.12
CA SER A 132 26.62 100.79 28.59
C SER A 132 25.30 101.29 28.04
N HIS A 133 24.30 100.42 27.96
CA HIS A 133 22.94 100.72 27.52
C HIS A 133 21.91 100.02 28.43
N SER A 134 20.62 100.27 28.23
CA SER A 134 19.54 99.76 29.10
C SER A 134 19.48 98.23 29.27
N LYS A 135 20.09 97.46 28.36
CA LYS A 135 20.04 95.98 28.34
C LYS A 135 21.42 95.32 28.55
N GLY A 136 22.49 96.08 28.79
CA GLY A 136 23.82 95.51 28.95
C GLY A 136 24.97 96.49 28.75
N VAL A 137 26.18 95.94 28.65
CA VAL A 137 27.41 96.70 28.37
C VAL A 137 27.78 96.49 26.91
N ALA A 138 28.21 97.57 26.24
CA ALA A 138 28.70 97.47 24.87
C ALA A 138 30.03 96.70 24.85
N SER A 139 30.25 95.93 23.81
CA SER A 139 31.50 95.18 23.65
C SER A 139 32.37 95.81 22.57
N GLU A 140 33.68 95.72 22.73
CA GLU A 140 34.61 96.20 21.71
C GLU A 140 34.45 95.34 20.44
N ALA A 141 34.36 95.95 19.27
CA ALA A 141 34.03 95.26 18.02
C ALA A 141 35.06 94.18 17.65
N LEU A 142 36.30 94.34 18.10
CA LEU A 142 37.41 93.42 17.85
C LEU A 142 37.61 92.40 19.00
N SER A 143 36.79 92.43 20.05
CA SER A 143 36.81 91.42 21.10
C SER A 143 36.08 90.15 20.63
N SER A 144 36.76 88.99 20.67
CA SER A 144 36.19 87.72 20.24
C SER A 144 35.09 87.27 21.20
N SER A 145 33.82 87.33 20.79
CA SER A 145 32.73 86.67 21.50
C SER A 145 32.68 85.19 21.11
N SER A 146 32.90 84.29 22.07
CA SER A 146 32.76 82.84 21.86
C SER A 146 31.30 82.47 21.53
N PRO A 147 31.03 81.58 20.56
CA PRO A 147 29.67 81.12 20.26
C PRO A 147 29.04 80.45 21.50
N SER A 148 27.70 80.52 21.60
CA SER A 148 26.98 79.95 22.74
C SER A 148 27.11 78.43 22.77
N ILE A 149 27.73 77.89 23.82
CA ILE A 149 27.97 76.45 24.04
C ILE A 149 26.67 75.65 23.91
N ILE A 150 25.54 76.22 24.34
CA ILE A 150 24.21 75.61 24.29
C ILE A 150 23.75 75.34 22.84
N GLY A 151 24.02 76.26 21.91
CA GLY A 151 23.65 76.09 20.50
C GLY A 151 24.41 74.94 19.84
N ILE A 152 25.70 74.78 20.18
CA ILE A 152 26.54 73.68 19.67
C ILE A 152 26.05 72.33 20.21
N ILE A 153 25.71 72.24 21.50
CA ILE A 153 25.20 71.02 22.11
C ILE A 153 23.87 70.60 21.47
N LEU A 154 22.94 71.53 21.26
CA LEU A 154 21.65 71.23 20.63
C LEU A 154 21.80 70.77 19.18
N ALA A 155 22.72 71.38 18.42
CA ALA A 155 23.01 70.94 17.05
C ALA A 155 23.55 69.51 17.02
N ILE A 156 24.48 69.16 17.92
CA ILE A 156 25.03 67.80 18.04
C ILE A 156 23.92 66.79 18.32
N ILE A 157 23.06 67.06 19.31
CA ILE A 157 21.93 66.18 19.66
C ILE A 157 21.01 65.97 18.46
N TYR A 158 20.68 67.05 17.73
CA TYR A 158 19.83 66.99 16.55
C TYR A 158 20.42 66.09 15.45
N PHE A 159 21.71 66.24 15.13
CA PHE A 159 22.39 65.39 14.15
C PHE A 159 22.44 63.92 14.59
N PHE A 160 22.68 63.65 15.88
CA PHE A 160 22.63 62.28 16.42
C PHE A 160 21.24 61.65 16.28
N MET A 161 20.18 62.41 16.56
CA MET A 161 18.80 61.93 16.43
C MET A 161 18.44 61.60 14.98
N ILE A 162 18.84 62.45 14.02
CA ILE A 162 18.66 62.17 12.59
C ILE A 162 19.45 60.94 12.16
N GLY A 163 20.71 60.84 12.56
CA GLY A 163 21.57 59.70 12.25
C GLY A 163 20.97 58.38 12.77
N PHE A 164 20.47 58.39 14.01
CA PHE A 164 19.80 57.23 14.60
C PHE A 164 18.51 56.86 13.86
N TYR A 165 17.69 57.84 13.49
CA TYR A 165 16.45 57.61 12.73
C TYR A 165 16.74 57.01 11.34
N ILE A 166 17.71 57.53 10.61
CA ILE A 166 18.11 57.00 9.30
C ILE A 166 18.63 55.57 9.45
N TRP A 167 19.51 55.32 10.41
CA TRP A 167 20.05 53.98 10.68
C TRP A 167 18.96 52.97 11.03
N PHE A 168 18.01 53.34 11.91
CA PHE A 168 16.91 52.47 12.32
C PHE A 168 16.01 52.08 11.13
N ASN A 169 15.69 53.03 10.26
CA ASN A 169 14.89 52.76 9.06
C ASN A 169 15.64 51.87 8.06
N ILE A 170 16.92 52.16 7.79
CA ILE A 170 17.76 51.32 6.92
C ILE A 170 17.81 49.88 7.45
N LYS A 171 18.01 49.70 8.76
CA LYS A 171 18.00 48.38 9.42
C LYS A 171 16.68 47.64 9.16
N ASN A 172 15.54 48.28 9.43
CA ASN A 172 14.22 47.63 9.30
C ASN A 172 13.87 47.30 7.85
N THR A 173 14.20 48.20 6.91
CA THR A 173 14.01 47.94 5.47
C THR A 173 14.87 46.75 5.03
N PHE A 174 16.11 46.63 5.52
CA PHE A 174 16.96 45.50 5.21
C PHE A 174 16.37 44.18 5.74
N ILE A 175 15.92 44.14 7.01
CA ILE A 175 15.26 42.97 7.59
C ILE A 175 14.03 42.57 6.77
N PHE A 176 13.19 43.52 6.38
CA PHE A 176 11.99 43.28 5.58
C PHE A 176 12.30 42.74 4.18
N ILE A 177 13.33 43.26 3.50
CA ILE A 177 13.75 42.76 2.18
C ILE A 177 14.21 41.31 2.29
N TRP A 178 14.97 40.97 3.34
CA TRP A 178 15.47 39.62 3.54
C TRP A 178 14.35 38.65 3.91
N SER A 179 13.47 38.99 4.85
CA SER A 179 12.32 38.14 5.18
C SER A 179 11.42 37.91 3.96
N ARG A 180 11.20 38.92 3.13
CA ARG A 180 10.48 38.79 1.86
C ARG A 180 11.20 37.89 0.85
N ARG A 181 12.53 37.98 0.76
CA ARG A 181 13.34 37.12 -0.12
C ARG A 181 13.30 35.65 0.30
N VAL A 182 13.23 35.35 1.60
CA VAL A 182 13.10 33.96 2.07
C VAL A 182 11.67 33.45 1.85
N MET A 183 10.65 34.31 1.97
CA MET A 183 9.28 33.95 1.61
C MET A 183 9.09 33.70 0.11
N SER A 184 9.94 34.27 -0.75
CA SER A 184 9.99 33.90 -2.16
C SER A 184 10.94 32.70 -2.35
N LYS A 185 10.43 31.51 -2.68
CA LYS A 185 11.22 30.28 -2.90
C LYS A 185 12.55 30.50 -3.66
N TYR A 186 12.58 31.45 -4.61
CA TYR A 186 13.70 31.79 -5.49
C TYR A 186 15.04 32.25 -4.86
N ASN A 187 15.17 32.47 -3.55
CA ASN A 187 16.44 32.94 -2.96
C ASN A 187 16.83 32.24 -1.64
N ILE A 188 16.31 31.05 -1.38
CA ILE A 188 16.62 30.29 -0.15
C ILE A 188 18.13 30.02 -0.04
N GLU A 189 18.78 29.59 -1.13
CA GLU A 189 20.22 29.29 -1.15
C GLU A 189 21.07 30.49 -0.72
N LYS A 190 20.75 31.69 -1.23
CA LYS A 190 21.49 32.93 -0.91
C LYS A 190 21.46 33.31 0.57
N VAL A 191 20.46 32.83 1.31
CA VAL A 191 20.35 33.03 2.76
C VAL A 191 21.27 32.05 3.48
N LEU A 192 21.30 30.80 3.03
CA LEU A 192 22.06 29.71 3.62
C LEU A 192 23.56 29.75 3.28
N GLU A 193 23.93 30.36 2.15
CA GLU A 193 25.31 30.65 1.75
C GLU A 193 26.00 31.68 2.67
N ARG A 194 25.23 32.51 3.38
CA ARG A 194 25.77 33.68 4.08
C ARG A 194 25.87 33.47 5.60
N PRO A 195 26.97 33.94 6.22
CA PRO A 195 27.05 34.04 7.67
C PRO A 195 26.15 35.17 8.19
N LEU A 196 25.98 35.23 9.53
CA LEU A 196 25.21 36.26 10.23
C LEU A 196 25.62 37.67 9.76
N PRO A 197 24.73 38.43 9.09
CA PRO A 197 25.07 39.76 8.64
C PRO A 197 25.11 40.74 9.83
N PRO A 198 26.03 41.72 9.85
CA PRO A 198 26.29 42.58 11.01
C PRO A 198 25.12 43.48 11.42
N VAL A 199 24.12 43.64 10.55
CA VAL A 199 22.92 44.47 10.80
C VAL A 199 21.86 43.73 11.62
N PHE A 200 21.91 42.39 11.66
CA PHE A 200 20.89 41.56 12.31
C PHE A 200 21.27 41.20 13.74
N LEU A 201 20.28 41.10 14.62
CA LEU A 201 20.46 40.40 15.89
C LEU A 201 20.55 38.88 15.61
N LYS A 202 21.37 38.17 16.40
CA LYS A 202 21.53 36.71 16.29
C LYS A 202 20.19 35.97 16.26
N LYS A 203 19.25 36.36 17.11
CA LYS A 203 17.90 35.77 17.16
C LYS A 203 17.12 35.98 15.86
N GLU A 204 17.11 37.21 15.34
CA GLU A 204 16.36 37.56 14.11
C GLU A 204 16.89 36.81 12.90
N TRP A 205 18.22 36.67 12.79
CA TRP A 205 18.84 35.90 11.72
C TRP A 205 18.59 34.40 11.87
N ASN A 206 18.63 33.87 13.09
CA ASN A 206 18.30 32.47 13.35
C ASN A 206 16.84 32.15 12.96
N ASP A 207 15.88 33.01 13.27
CA ASP A 207 14.48 32.83 12.88
C ASP A 207 14.32 32.78 11.34
N ILE A 208 15.04 33.65 10.62
CA ILE A 208 15.05 33.67 9.15
C ILE A 208 15.70 32.41 8.58
N ARG A 209 16.82 31.97 9.18
CA ARG A 209 17.56 30.78 8.78
C ARG A 209 16.77 29.51 9.04
N GLU A 210 16.08 29.42 10.17
CA GLU A 210 15.21 28.28 10.50
C GLU A 210 14.07 28.15 9.49
N PHE A 211 13.44 29.26 9.12
CA PHE A 211 12.42 29.24 8.06
C PHE A 211 12.99 28.81 6.70
N ALA A 212 14.20 29.27 6.34
CA ALA A 212 14.88 28.82 5.13
C ALA A 212 15.15 27.31 5.14
N LEU A 213 15.61 26.76 6.28
CA LEU A 213 15.83 25.32 6.45
C LEU A 213 14.54 24.52 6.32
N GLN A 214 13.42 25.02 6.86
CA GLN A 214 12.12 24.38 6.70
C GLN A 214 11.70 24.32 5.22
N GLN A 215 11.93 25.39 4.45
CA GLN A 215 11.64 25.38 3.01
C GLN A 215 12.55 24.42 2.24
N VAL A 216 13.84 24.32 2.58
CA VAL A 216 14.74 23.30 2.01
C VAL A 216 14.23 21.89 2.32
N SER A 217 13.80 21.63 3.57
CA SER A 217 13.19 20.34 3.91
C SER A 217 11.96 20.04 3.05
N VAL A 218 11.13 21.05 2.77
CA VAL A 218 9.99 20.90 1.85
C VAL A 218 10.46 20.62 0.43
N GLU A 219 11.45 21.33 -0.13
CA GLU A 219 11.98 21.07 -1.48
C GLU A 219 12.63 19.68 -1.62
N ILE A 220 13.17 19.13 -0.54
CA ILE A 220 13.65 17.74 -0.46
C ILE A 220 12.49 16.74 -0.54
N ILE A 221 11.34 17.04 0.10
CA ILE A 221 10.18 16.16 0.21
C ILE A 221 9.23 16.27 -1.01
N ASP A 222 8.92 17.47 -1.48
CA ASP A 222 7.83 17.79 -2.45
C ASP A 222 8.03 17.08 -3.81
N GLU A 223 9.28 16.80 -4.20
CA GLU A 223 9.53 16.04 -5.43
C GLU A 223 9.34 14.53 -5.30
N ALA A 224 9.14 14.00 -4.08
CA ALA A 224 8.91 12.58 -3.86
C ALA A 224 7.57 12.09 -4.45
N ASP A 225 6.59 12.98 -4.57
CA ASP A 225 5.21 12.62 -4.96
C ASP A 225 5.00 12.36 -6.46
N GLU A 226 6.02 12.58 -7.31
CA GLU A 226 5.93 12.30 -8.75
C GLU A 226 6.55 10.93 -9.10
N PRO A 227 5.74 9.86 -9.25
CA PRO A 227 6.20 8.48 -9.37
C PRO A 227 6.83 8.14 -10.73
N PHE A 228 6.83 9.06 -11.70
CA PHE A 228 7.29 8.77 -13.07
C PHE A 228 8.79 8.98 -13.28
N PHE A 229 9.46 9.70 -12.39
CA PHE A 229 10.89 9.97 -12.55
C PHE A 229 11.77 8.89 -11.89
N PRO A 230 13.01 8.67 -12.39
CA PRO A 230 14.00 7.81 -11.73
C PRO A 230 14.30 8.30 -10.31
N VAL A 231 14.43 7.39 -9.34
CA VAL A 231 14.70 7.73 -7.93
C VAL A 231 15.96 8.60 -7.79
N ALA A 232 17.02 8.26 -8.51
CA ALA A 232 18.28 9.01 -8.52
C ALA A 232 18.16 10.47 -9.01
N SER A 233 17.07 10.81 -9.73
CA SER A 233 16.86 12.15 -10.26
C SER A 233 16.16 13.11 -9.28
N LYS A 234 15.65 12.60 -8.15
CA LYS A 234 14.90 13.38 -7.15
C LYS A 234 15.80 14.21 -6.25
N ASN A 235 15.32 15.37 -5.80
CA ASN A 235 16.10 16.28 -4.94
C ASN A 235 16.59 15.64 -3.64
N CYS A 236 15.82 14.77 -2.99
CA CYS A 236 16.31 14.06 -1.79
C CYS A 236 17.57 13.23 -2.07
N PHE A 237 17.61 12.53 -3.20
CA PHE A 237 18.75 11.72 -3.61
C PHE A 237 19.94 12.61 -4.00
N LYS A 238 19.69 13.63 -4.83
CA LYS A 238 20.71 14.61 -5.24
C LYS A 238 21.29 15.38 -4.04
N PHE A 239 20.48 15.67 -3.02
CA PHE A 239 20.95 16.30 -1.78
C PHE A 239 21.94 15.39 -1.04
N LEU A 240 21.61 14.11 -0.88
CA LEU A 240 22.50 13.14 -0.24
C LEU A 240 23.77 12.83 -1.04
N GLU A 241 23.76 13.07 -2.36
CA GLU A 241 24.94 13.03 -3.22
C GLU A 241 25.77 14.33 -3.20
N GLU A 242 25.33 15.34 -2.45
CA GLU A 242 25.92 16.69 -2.42
C GLU A 242 25.94 17.36 -3.82
N LYS A 243 24.89 17.14 -4.61
CA LYS A 243 24.70 17.78 -5.94
C LYS A 243 23.81 19.02 -5.90
N VAL A 244 23.09 19.25 -4.80
CA VAL A 244 22.20 20.40 -4.56
C VAL A 244 22.58 21.07 -3.24
N PHE A 245 22.43 22.39 -3.14
CA PHE A 245 22.82 23.19 -1.96
C PHE A 245 24.32 23.14 -1.62
N VAL A 246 25.20 22.88 -2.60
CA VAL A 246 26.65 22.70 -2.41
C VAL A 246 27.33 23.93 -1.77
N ASN A 247 26.87 25.13 -2.12
CA ASN A 247 27.43 26.39 -1.61
C ASN A 247 26.84 26.81 -0.26
N CYS A 248 25.82 26.11 0.24
CA CYS A 248 25.16 26.46 1.50
C CYS A 248 26.03 26.08 2.69
N VAL A 249 26.13 26.98 3.67
CA VAL A 249 26.91 26.75 4.89
C VAL A 249 25.94 26.25 5.96
N PHE A 250 25.95 24.96 6.28
CA PHE A 250 25.13 24.36 7.35
C PHE A 250 25.94 24.17 8.62
N SER A 251 25.31 24.31 9.80
CA SER A 251 25.91 23.78 11.04
C SER A 251 25.83 22.26 11.04
N ASP A 252 26.62 21.60 11.90
CA ASP A 252 26.61 20.13 12.00
C ASP A 252 25.22 19.60 12.40
N GLU A 253 24.54 20.27 13.33
CA GLU A 253 23.17 19.91 13.75
C GLU A 253 22.14 20.10 12.62
N GLU A 254 22.25 21.19 11.86
CA GLU A 254 21.35 21.47 10.72
C GLU A 254 21.57 20.45 9.60
N LYS A 255 22.84 20.15 9.27
CA LYS A 255 23.19 19.15 8.26
C LYS A 255 22.68 17.77 8.68
N MET A 256 22.87 17.38 9.95
CA MET A 256 22.37 16.11 10.47
C MET A 256 20.85 16.00 10.34
N LYS A 257 20.10 17.06 10.68
CA LYS A 257 18.63 17.07 10.57
C LYS A 257 18.17 16.93 9.11
N LEU A 258 18.77 17.69 8.18
CA LEU A 258 18.41 17.65 6.76
C LEU A 258 18.79 16.31 6.12
N VAL A 259 19.95 15.75 6.46
CA VAL A 259 20.38 14.41 5.98
C VAL A 259 19.37 13.36 6.44
N LYS A 260 18.96 13.39 7.71
CA LYS A 260 17.93 12.48 8.22
C LYS A 260 16.62 12.61 7.44
N THR A 261 16.12 13.83 7.24
CA THR A 261 14.89 14.06 6.46
C THR A 261 15.02 13.54 5.01
N ALA A 262 16.18 13.75 4.37
CA ALA A 262 16.40 13.25 3.02
C ALA A 262 16.50 11.73 2.96
N GLN A 263 17.12 11.07 3.94
CA GLN A 263 17.18 9.61 4.06
C GLN A 263 15.76 9.02 4.19
N GLU A 264 14.96 9.50 5.13
CA GLU A 264 13.56 9.08 5.33
C GLU A 264 12.72 9.28 4.04
N SER A 265 12.97 10.36 3.30
CA SER A 265 12.29 10.63 2.03
C SER A 265 12.71 9.67 0.91
N VAL A 266 13.98 9.26 0.86
CA VAL A 266 14.48 8.25 -0.10
C VAL A 266 13.91 6.87 0.21
N GLU A 267 13.86 6.49 1.49
CA GLU A 267 13.22 5.25 1.94
C GLU A 267 11.75 5.20 1.50
N LEU A 268 10.98 6.25 1.80
CA LEU A 268 9.58 6.36 1.39
C LEU A 268 9.40 6.24 -0.13
N LEU A 269 10.24 6.94 -0.90
CA LEU A 269 10.23 6.87 -2.36
C LEU A 269 10.48 5.46 -2.91
N ILE A 270 11.46 4.77 -2.34
CA ILE A 270 11.80 3.40 -2.73
C ILE A 270 10.63 2.46 -2.38
N HIS A 271 10.02 2.59 -1.21
CA HIS A 271 8.82 1.82 -0.87
C HIS A 271 7.64 2.07 -1.81
N MET A 272 7.36 3.34 -2.14
CA MET A 272 6.31 3.68 -3.11
C MET A 272 6.59 3.14 -4.52
N LYS A 273 7.86 3.02 -4.91
CA LYS A 273 8.26 2.37 -6.17
C LYS A 273 8.12 0.86 -6.08
N CYS A 274 8.48 0.26 -4.95
CA CYS A 274 8.32 -1.17 -4.70
C CYS A 274 6.88 -1.62 -4.95
N ASP A 275 5.90 -0.88 -4.42
CA ASP A 275 4.46 -1.14 -4.63
C ASP A 275 4.02 -1.18 -6.10
N LYS A 276 4.84 -0.68 -7.02
CA LYS A 276 4.57 -0.59 -8.46
C LYS A 276 5.55 -1.40 -9.31
N ILE A 277 6.40 -2.24 -8.72
CA ILE A 277 7.29 -3.11 -9.49
C ILE A 277 6.46 -4.25 -10.09
N TYR A 278 6.41 -4.33 -11.42
CA TYR A 278 5.70 -5.40 -12.12
C TYR A 278 6.61 -6.38 -12.85
N ASN A 279 7.89 -6.04 -13.03
CA ASN A 279 8.83 -6.84 -13.83
C ASN A 279 10.26 -6.82 -13.25
N LEU A 280 11.10 -7.75 -13.73
CA LEU A 280 12.49 -7.89 -13.29
C LEU A 280 13.37 -6.68 -13.63
N SER A 281 13.06 -5.94 -14.70
CA SER A 281 13.85 -4.77 -15.10
C SER A 281 13.74 -3.65 -14.08
N GLU A 282 12.52 -3.33 -13.66
CA GLU A 282 12.27 -2.29 -12.64
C GLU A 282 12.91 -2.65 -11.29
N PHE A 283 12.86 -3.93 -10.91
CA PHE A 283 13.55 -4.42 -9.72
C PHE A 283 15.07 -4.27 -9.84
N LYS A 284 15.64 -4.65 -10.99
CA LYS A 284 17.07 -4.50 -11.28
C LYS A 284 17.50 -3.03 -11.23
N ASP A 285 16.69 -2.12 -11.75
CA ASP A 285 17.00 -0.68 -11.75
C ASP A 285 17.06 -0.11 -10.33
N LEU A 286 16.21 -0.58 -9.40
CA LEU A 286 16.25 -0.15 -8.00
C LEU A 286 17.46 -0.71 -7.25
N LEU A 287 17.81 -1.97 -7.46
CA LEU A 287 18.98 -2.58 -6.82
C LEU A 287 20.31 -2.12 -7.39
N LYS A 288 20.32 -1.53 -8.58
CA LYS A 288 21.50 -0.90 -9.18
C LYS A 288 21.71 0.55 -8.75
N LEU A 289 20.84 1.11 -7.90
CA LEU A 289 21.07 2.45 -7.38
C LEU A 289 22.34 2.45 -6.53
N ASP A 290 23.25 3.37 -6.87
CA ASP A 290 24.43 3.60 -6.06
C ASP A 290 24.03 4.23 -4.73
N LYS A 291 24.67 3.81 -3.64
CA LYS A 291 24.43 4.43 -2.34
C LYS A 291 24.82 5.91 -2.38
N PRO A 292 23.93 6.84 -1.99
CA PRO A 292 24.30 8.25 -1.84
C PRO A 292 25.40 8.44 -0.79
N LYS A 293 26.27 9.43 -1.00
CA LYS A 293 27.44 9.68 -0.13
C LYS A 293 27.08 9.90 1.35
N LEU A 294 26.00 10.64 1.61
CA LEU A 294 25.54 10.97 2.96
C LEU A 294 24.52 9.96 3.52
N PHE A 295 24.25 8.86 2.82
CA PHE A 295 23.37 7.79 3.31
C PHE A 295 24.16 6.84 4.21
N LEU A 296 23.65 6.58 5.42
CA LEU A 296 24.27 5.66 6.38
C LEU A 296 24.30 4.24 5.81
N GLU A 297 25.46 3.58 5.89
CA GLU A 297 25.64 2.23 5.31
C GLU A 297 24.61 1.24 5.86
N GLU A 298 24.45 1.19 7.18
CA GLU A 298 23.53 0.27 7.86
C GLU A 298 22.08 0.43 7.36
N ASN A 299 21.60 1.66 7.22
CA ASN A 299 20.25 1.94 6.72
C ASN A 299 20.11 1.58 5.23
N TRP A 300 21.15 1.83 4.42
CA TRP A 300 21.13 1.51 3.00
C TRP A 300 21.08 0.00 2.76
N SER A 301 21.91 -0.76 3.50
CA SER A 301 21.88 -2.22 3.46
C SER A 301 20.52 -2.76 3.91
N SER A 302 19.94 -2.22 4.99
CA SER A 302 18.59 -2.61 5.43
C SER A 302 17.53 -2.32 4.37
N LEU A 303 17.56 -1.14 3.74
CA LEU A 303 16.62 -0.79 2.68
C LEU A 303 16.76 -1.71 1.46
N ARG A 304 17.99 -2.11 1.12
CA ARG A 304 18.27 -3.08 0.06
C ARG A 304 17.66 -4.45 0.36
N ASP A 305 17.83 -4.96 1.58
CA ASP A 305 17.22 -6.22 2.03
C ASP A 305 15.68 -6.16 1.99
N GLU A 306 15.11 -5.01 2.35
CA GLU A 306 13.66 -4.77 2.29
C GLU A 306 13.14 -4.78 0.85
N VAL A 307 13.85 -4.15 -0.10
CA VAL A 307 13.52 -4.17 -1.53
C VAL A 307 13.53 -5.59 -2.07
N ILE A 308 14.56 -6.38 -1.74
CA ILE A 308 14.66 -7.81 -2.13
C ILE A 308 13.46 -8.58 -1.57
N THR A 309 13.19 -8.42 -0.28
CA THR A 309 12.07 -9.08 0.41
C THR A 309 10.73 -8.71 -0.20
N PHE A 310 10.54 -7.44 -0.55
CA PHE A 310 9.33 -6.95 -1.19
C PHE A 310 9.11 -7.64 -2.53
N TYR A 311 10.14 -7.67 -3.38
CA TYR A 311 10.02 -8.27 -4.71
C TYR A 311 9.78 -9.78 -4.65
N CYS A 312 10.41 -10.50 -3.71
CA CYS A 312 10.08 -11.91 -3.43
C CYS A 312 8.58 -12.12 -3.17
N ARG A 313 7.95 -11.24 -2.37
CA ARG A 313 6.52 -11.29 -2.09
C ARG A 313 5.68 -10.92 -3.33
N ALA A 314 6.11 -9.92 -4.09
CA ALA A 314 5.40 -9.47 -5.30
C ALA A 314 5.33 -10.57 -6.35
N ILE A 315 6.45 -11.24 -6.66
CA ILE A 315 6.48 -12.38 -7.60
C ILE A 315 5.57 -13.50 -7.09
N THR A 316 5.70 -13.88 -5.81
CA THR A 316 4.89 -14.97 -5.22
C THR A 316 3.38 -14.68 -5.33
N ARG A 317 2.97 -13.42 -5.12
CA ARG A 317 1.58 -13.00 -5.26
C ARG A 317 1.11 -13.06 -6.71
N ASN A 318 1.97 -12.64 -7.65
CA ASN A 318 1.67 -12.69 -9.08
C ASN A 318 1.44 -14.15 -9.51
N ASP A 319 2.30 -15.07 -9.08
CA ASP A 319 2.13 -16.49 -9.32
C ASP A 319 0.83 -17.01 -8.71
N SER A 320 0.53 -16.73 -7.44
CA SER A 320 -0.73 -17.16 -6.82
C SER A 320 -1.98 -16.66 -7.57
N MET A 321 -1.90 -15.54 -8.29
CA MET A 321 -3.04 -14.95 -8.99
C MET A 321 -3.20 -15.45 -10.44
N TYR A 322 -2.09 -15.80 -11.11
CA TYR A 322 -2.09 -16.09 -12.54
C TYR A 322 -1.44 -17.43 -12.93
N LEU A 323 -0.94 -18.20 -11.97
CA LEU A 323 -0.32 -19.50 -12.23
C LEU A 323 -1.35 -20.43 -12.87
N LYS A 324 -1.04 -20.89 -14.08
CA LYS A 324 -1.76 -21.97 -14.75
C LYS A 324 -0.90 -23.21 -14.70
N ILE A 325 -1.40 -24.27 -14.06
CA ILE A 325 -0.68 -25.53 -13.87
C ILE A 325 -0.28 -26.17 -15.22
N SER A 326 -1.09 -26.02 -16.27
CA SER A 326 -0.76 -26.48 -17.62
C SER A 326 0.31 -25.64 -18.34
N LYS A 327 0.70 -24.48 -17.79
CA LYS A 327 1.66 -23.54 -18.37
C LYS A 327 2.65 -23.02 -17.33
N ILE A 328 3.13 -23.91 -16.46
CA ILE A 328 4.09 -23.51 -15.42
C ILE A 328 5.35 -22.89 -16.02
N ASP A 329 5.81 -23.33 -17.20
CA ASP A 329 7.02 -22.78 -17.85
C ASP A 329 6.90 -21.28 -18.18
N ASP A 330 5.68 -20.77 -18.34
CA ASP A 330 5.41 -19.35 -18.61
C ASP A 330 5.39 -18.49 -17.33
N CYS A 331 5.51 -19.10 -16.15
CA CYS A 331 5.47 -18.44 -14.85
C CYS A 331 6.62 -17.44 -14.68
N GLU A 332 6.33 -16.30 -14.05
CA GLU A 332 7.31 -15.24 -13.84
C GLU A 332 8.45 -15.70 -12.92
N THR A 333 8.17 -16.51 -11.89
CA THR A 333 9.23 -17.10 -11.06
C THR A 333 10.24 -17.90 -11.87
N ILE A 334 9.77 -18.75 -12.79
CA ILE A 334 10.66 -19.58 -13.61
C ILE A 334 11.53 -18.69 -14.50
N LYS A 335 10.95 -17.65 -15.10
CA LYS A 335 11.70 -16.67 -15.90
C LYS A 335 12.76 -15.95 -15.06
N VAL A 336 12.38 -15.45 -13.88
CA VAL A 336 13.28 -14.70 -12.99
C VAL A 336 14.45 -15.57 -12.50
N LEU A 337 14.16 -16.78 -12.02
CA LEU A 337 15.20 -17.69 -11.51
C LEU A 337 16.06 -18.31 -12.61
N SER A 338 15.63 -18.25 -13.86
CA SER A 338 16.43 -18.65 -15.04
C SER A 338 17.29 -17.51 -15.59
N CYS A 339 17.08 -16.26 -15.15
CA CYS A 339 17.87 -15.12 -15.59
C CYS A 339 19.18 -15.01 -14.80
N ASN A 340 20.16 -14.32 -15.40
CA ASN A 340 21.37 -13.94 -14.68
C ASN A 340 21.09 -12.76 -13.73
N LEU A 341 21.17 -13.01 -12.42
CA LEU A 341 20.94 -12.03 -11.35
C LEU A 341 22.26 -11.41 -10.87
N ASP A 342 23.05 -10.90 -11.81
CA ASP A 342 24.38 -10.31 -11.63
C ASP A 342 24.46 -9.09 -10.69
N PHE A 343 23.29 -8.55 -10.32
CA PHE A 343 23.14 -7.38 -9.46
C PHE A 343 22.94 -7.75 -7.98
N LEU A 344 22.84 -9.04 -7.65
CA LEU A 344 22.81 -9.56 -6.28
C LEU A 344 24.20 -10.09 -5.92
N ASP A 345 24.61 -9.89 -4.67
CA ASP A 345 25.80 -10.59 -4.15
C ASP A 345 25.53 -12.09 -3.92
N GLU A 346 26.57 -12.88 -3.62
CA GLU A 346 26.45 -14.33 -3.47
C GLU A 346 25.48 -14.74 -2.34
N GLY A 347 25.45 -14.00 -1.24
CA GLY A 347 24.57 -14.24 -0.09
C GLY A 347 23.13 -13.86 -0.40
N GLU A 348 22.92 -12.66 -0.97
CA GLU A 348 21.65 -12.15 -1.45
C GLU A 348 21.04 -13.08 -2.50
N HIS A 349 21.84 -13.51 -3.48
CA HIS A 349 21.42 -14.43 -4.53
C HIS A 349 20.96 -15.76 -3.91
N THR A 350 21.74 -16.33 -3.00
CA THR A 350 21.38 -17.58 -2.34
C THR A 350 20.08 -17.46 -1.56
N ASN A 351 19.90 -16.38 -0.79
CA ASN A 351 18.71 -16.16 0.02
C ASN A 351 17.47 -15.86 -0.85
N PHE A 352 17.64 -15.04 -1.89
CA PHE A 352 16.59 -14.71 -2.86
C PHE A 352 16.11 -15.97 -3.58
N THR A 353 17.02 -16.74 -4.18
CA THR A 353 16.70 -17.99 -4.88
C THR A 353 15.98 -18.97 -3.95
N LYS A 354 16.48 -19.15 -2.73
CA LYS A 354 15.83 -20.03 -1.74
C LYS A 354 14.40 -19.56 -1.43
N THR A 355 14.23 -18.29 -1.10
CA THR A 355 12.92 -17.73 -0.69
C THR A 355 11.89 -17.80 -1.81
N VAL A 356 12.28 -17.42 -3.03
CA VAL A 356 11.38 -17.46 -4.20
C VAL A 356 11.04 -18.90 -4.56
N LYS A 357 12.02 -19.80 -4.57
CA LYS A 357 11.81 -21.24 -4.84
C LYS A 357 10.84 -21.87 -3.83
N ASP A 358 11.08 -21.68 -2.53
CA ASP A 358 10.26 -22.28 -1.47
C ASP A 358 8.81 -21.75 -1.54
N ASN A 359 8.63 -20.46 -1.81
CA ASN A 359 7.32 -19.85 -2.01
C ASN A 359 6.61 -20.39 -3.26
N PHE A 360 7.33 -20.50 -4.38
CA PHE A 360 6.78 -21.05 -5.61
C PHE A 360 6.32 -22.50 -5.44
N LEU A 361 7.15 -23.37 -4.85
CA LEU A 361 6.80 -24.76 -4.57
C LEU A 361 5.55 -24.87 -3.68
N ARG A 362 5.46 -24.02 -2.64
CA ARG A 362 4.29 -23.96 -1.76
C ARG A 362 3.03 -23.53 -2.51
N THR A 363 3.11 -22.46 -3.30
CA THR A 363 1.98 -21.96 -4.11
C THR A 363 1.55 -22.99 -5.14
N LEU A 364 2.49 -23.63 -5.85
CA LEU A 364 2.19 -24.67 -6.83
C LEU A 364 1.45 -25.86 -6.20
N LYS A 365 1.93 -26.38 -5.06
CA LYS A 365 1.26 -27.46 -4.31
C LYS A 365 -0.16 -27.06 -3.89
N GLN A 366 -0.35 -25.81 -3.47
CA GLN A 366 -1.66 -25.28 -3.09
C GLN A 366 -2.62 -25.16 -4.28
N GLU A 367 -2.15 -24.65 -5.42
CA GLU A 367 -2.96 -24.55 -6.64
C GLU A 367 -3.37 -25.93 -7.15
N ILE A 368 -2.46 -26.92 -7.11
CA ILE A 368 -2.79 -28.31 -7.42
C ILE A 368 -3.92 -28.80 -6.51
N HIS A 369 -3.83 -28.56 -5.20
CA HIS A 369 -4.87 -28.94 -4.26
C HIS A 369 -6.24 -28.30 -4.55
N ASN A 370 -6.24 -27.06 -5.05
CA ASN A 370 -7.45 -26.29 -5.36
C ASN A 370 -8.11 -26.65 -6.71
N LEU A 371 -7.46 -27.48 -7.53
CA LEU A 371 -8.00 -27.88 -8.83
C LEU A 371 -9.40 -28.49 -8.74
N GLN A 372 -10.21 -28.19 -9.75
CA GLN A 372 -11.60 -28.64 -9.87
C GLN A 372 -11.70 -29.94 -10.70
N PRO A 373 -12.83 -30.68 -10.66
CA PRO A 373 -12.98 -31.97 -11.34
C PRO A 373 -12.71 -31.98 -12.85
N TYR A 374 -12.87 -30.86 -13.54
CA TYR A 374 -12.62 -30.72 -14.98
C TYR A 374 -11.16 -30.39 -15.34
N SER A 375 -10.27 -30.21 -14.35
CA SER A 375 -8.86 -29.82 -14.56
C SER A 375 -7.89 -31.00 -14.70
N GLN A 376 -8.37 -32.20 -15.07
CA GLN A 376 -7.51 -33.39 -15.22
C GLN A 376 -6.39 -33.18 -16.24
N LYS A 377 -6.71 -32.55 -17.37
CA LYS A 377 -5.73 -32.21 -18.41
C LYS A 377 -4.63 -31.28 -17.91
N ASP A 378 -4.90 -30.43 -16.92
CA ASP A 378 -3.86 -29.56 -16.33
C ASP A 378 -2.85 -30.38 -15.52
N ILE A 379 -3.31 -31.41 -14.79
CA ILE A 379 -2.44 -32.30 -14.02
C ILE A 379 -1.59 -33.19 -14.96
N GLU A 380 -2.19 -33.69 -16.03
CA GLU A 380 -1.48 -34.45 -17.06
C GLU A 380 -0.40 -33.61 -17.73
N ALA A 381 -0.73 -32.37 -18.11
CA ALA A 381 0.23 -31.43 -18.68
C ALA A 381 1.40 -31.15 -17.72
N LEU A 382 1.13 -30.92 -16.44
CA LEU A 382 2.18 -30.73 -15.41
C LEU A 382 3.13 -31.92 -15.33
N CYS A 383 2.63 -33.15 -15.45
CA CYS A 383 3.46 -34.36 -15.41
C CYS A 383 4.36 -34.51 -16.64
N GLN A 384 3.97 -33.91 -17.76
CA GLN A 384 4.77 -33.88 -18.98
C GLN A 384 5.77 -32.72 -18.98
N THR A 385 5.57 -31.71 -18.14
CA THR A 385 6.47 -30.57 -18.05
C THR A 385 7.82 -31.00 -17.47
N PRO A 386 8.95 -30.64 -18.10
CA PRO A 386 10.27 -30.92 -17.55
C PRO A 386 10.46 -30.19 -16.22
N LYS A 387 11.16 -30.85 -15.29
CA LYS A 387 11.53 -30.25 -14.01
C LYS A 387 12.32 -28.95 -14.25
N PRO A 388 11.94 -27.82 -13.62
CA PRO A 388 12.73 -26.60 -13.67
C PRO A 388 14.18 -26.81 -13.19
N PRO A 389 15.19 -26.17 -13.81
CA PRO A 389 16.60 -26.44 -13.54
C PRO A 389 17.03 -26.12 -12.10
N PHE A 390 16.39 -25.13 -11.47
CA PHE A 390 16.69 -24.66 -10.12
C PHE A 390 16.01 -25.47 -8.99
N ILE A 391 15.14 -26.43 -9.34
CA ILE A 391 14.43 -27.29 -8.36
C ILE A 391 15.18 -28.63 -8.27
N LEU A 392 15.39 -29.15 -7.06
CA LEU A 392 16.01 -30.46 -6.88
C LEU A 392 15.04 -31.58 -7.27
N GLN A 393 15.57 -32.73 -7.69
CA GLN A 393 14.72 -33.84 -8.14
C GLN A 393 13.69 -34.27 -7.08
N HIS A 394 14.12 -34.44 -5.83
CA HIS A 394 13.23 -34.84 -4.75
C HIS A 394 12.12 -33.80 -4.47
N GLU A 395 12.41 -32.50 -4.58
CA GLU A 395 11.41 -31.43 -4.40
C GLU A 395 10.35 -31.47 -5.51
N TRP A 396 10.77 -31.78 -6.73
CA TRP A 396 9.88 -31.96 -7.86
C TRP A 396 9.03 -33.23 -7.73
N ASP A 397 9.65 -34.33 -7.29
CA ASP A 397 8.94 -35.59 -7.04
C ASP A 397 7.83 -35.41 -6.00
N GLU A 398 8.02 -34.55 -4.98
CA GLU A 398 6.97 -34.18 -4.04
C GLU A 398 5.81 -33.42 -4.70
N VAL A 399 6.10 -32.48 -5.60
CA VAL A 399 5.05 -31.76 -6.36
C VAL A 399 4.25 -32.75 -7.21
N ILE A 400 4.95 -33.65 -7.91
CA ILE A 400 4.31 -34.69 -8.70
C ILE A 400 3.48 -35.61 -7.80
N ALA A 401 3.96 -36.00 -6.62
CA ALA A 401 3.20 -36.82 -5.67
C ALA A 401 1.87 -36.15 -5.26
N VAL A 402 1.88 -34.85 -4.94
CA VAL A 402 0.66 -34.07 -4.66
C VAL A 402 -0.28 -34.07 -5.86
N ALA A 403 0.26 -33.94 -7.07
CA ALA A 403 -0.51 -34.02 -8.30
C ALA A 403 -1.15 -35.41 -8.51
N ARG A 404 -0.44 -36.51 -8.21
CA ARG A 404 -1.01 -37.89 -8.24
C ARG A 404 -2.20 -38.02 -7.31
N GLN A 405 -2.03 -37.58 -6.06
CA GLN A 405 -3.06 -37.64 -5.04
C GLN A 405 -4.30 -36.87 -5.47
N LYS A 406 -4.11 -35.65 -5.99
CA LYS A 406 -5.21 -34.84 -6.50
C LYS A 406 -5.89 -35.51 -7.70
N PHE A 407 -5.13 -36.05 -8.65
CA PHE A 407 -5.67 -36.73 -9.82
C PHE A 407 -6.56 -37.92 -9.43
N ALA A 408 -6.09 -38.77 -8.52
CA ALA A 408 -6.86 -39.89 -7.99
C ALA A 408 -8.13 -39.40 -7.26
N LEU A 409 -8.02 -38.36 -6.41
CA LEU A 409 -9.15 -37.78 -5.69
C LEU A 409 -10.24 -37.24 -6.63
N LEU A 410 -9.85 -36.51 -7.70
CA LEU A 410 -10.81 -35.96 -8.67
C LEU A 410 -11.57 -37.07 -9.41
N ASN A 411 -10.90 -38.18 -9.72
CA ASN A 411 -11.55 -39.35 -10.30
C ASN A 411 -12.43 -40.10 -9.28
N LEU A 412 -11.96 -40.25 -8.04
CA LEU A 412 -12.72 -40.84 -6.95
C LEU A 412 -14.03 -40.09 -6.70
N GLN A 413 -14.01 -38.75 -6.74
CA GLN A 413 -15.21 -37.94 -6.58
C GLN A 413 -16.29 -38.31 -7.61
N LYS A 414 -15.92 -38.55 -8.87
CA LYS A 414 -16.84 -38.97 -9.93
C LYS A 414 -17.49 -40.35 -9.65
N VAL A 415 -16.74 -41.27 -9.04
CA VAL A 415 -17.24 -42.61 -8.68
C VAL A 415 -18.07 -42.57 -7.39
N SER A 416 -17.65 -41.77 -6.41
CA SER A 416 -18.31 -41.69 -5.09
C SER A 416 -19.75 -41.14 -5.16
N THR A 417 -20.08 -40.38 -6.20
CA THR A 417 -21.45 -39.91 -6.47
C THR A 417 -22.30 -40.94 -7.21
N TRP A 418 -21.77 -42.13 -7.52
CA TRP A 418 -22.44 -43.22 -8.25
C TRP A 418 -23.09 -42.75 -9.57
N SER A 419 -22.57 -41.69 -10.16
CA SER A 419 -23.17 -41.00 -11.32
C SER A 419 -22.44 -41.27 -12.62
N MET A 420 -21.43 -42.14 -12.59
CA MET A 420 -20.57 -42.43 -13.74
C MET A 420 -21.22 -43.49 -14.64
N SER A 421 -21.27 -43.26 -15.95
CA SER A 421 -21.81 -44.24 -16.90
C SER A 421 -20.83 -45.40 -17.14
N LYS A 422 -21.33 -46.47 -17.78
CA LYS A 422 -20.48 -47.59 -18.22
C LYS A 422 -19.39 -47.11 -19.19
N GLU A 423 -19.77 -46.26 -20.13
CA GLU A 423 -18.86 -45.67 -21.13
C GLU A 423 -17.77 -44.84 -20.45
N GLU A 424 -18.12 -44.01 -19.46
CA GLU A 424 -17.13 -43.21 -18.71
C GLU A 424 -16.15 -44.10 -17.92
N CYS A 425 -16.60 -45.24 -17.39
CA CYS A 425 -15.69 -46.21 -16.75
C CYS A 425 -14.74 -46.84 -17.79
N GLU A 426 -15.26 -47.24 -18.95
CA GLU A 426 -14.46 -47.80 -20.05
C GLU A 426 -13.44 -46.80 -20.59
N GLU A 427 -13.82 -45.52 -20.69
CA GLU A 427 -12.90 -44.44 -21.03
C GLU A 427 -11.75 -44.36 -20.02
N ILE A 428 -12.04 -44.40 -18.71
CA ILE A 428 -11.00 -44.36 -17.67
C ILE A 428 -10.09 -45.60 -17.72
N PHE A 429 -10.64 -46.80 -17.94
CA PHE A 429 -9.84 -48.02 -18.13
C PHE A 429 -8.94 -47.95 -19.36
N ALA A 430 -9.37 -47.24 -20.40
CA ALA A 430 -8.64 -47.05 -21.64
C ALA A 430 -7.64 -45.88 -21.61
N LEU A 431 -7.66 -45.03 -20.56
CA LEU A 431 -6.72 -43.92 -20.44
C LEU A 431 -5.28 -44.45 -20.36
N ASP A 432 -4.43 -43.97 -21.27
CA ASP A 432 -2.99 -44.17 -21.18
C ASP A 432 -2.39 -43.11 -20.25
N ILE A 433 -2.41 -43.41 -18.96
CA ILE A 433 -2.03 -42.45 -17.91
C ILE A 433 -0.53 -42.55 -17.69
N PRO A 434 0.19 -41.40 -17.65
CA PRO A 434 1.61 -41.38 -17.34
C PRO A 434 1.96 -42.25 -16.13
N GLN A 435 3.04 -43.03 -16.21
CA GLN A 435 3.54 -43.83 -15.08
C GLN A 435 3.76 -42.97 -13.83
N SER A 436 4.10 -41.69 -14.03
CA SER A 436 4.23 -40.68 -12.99
C SER A 436 2.93 -40.30 -12.29
N LEU A 437 1.77 -40.87 -12.64
CA LEU A 437 0.49 -40.69 -11.95
C LEU A 437 -0.03 -41.99 -11.33
N GLN A 438 0.60 -43.14 -11.61
CA GLN A 438 0.19 -44.46 -11.13
C GLN A 438 0.71 -44.73 -9.69
N GLY A 439 0.27 -43.91 -8.74
CA GLY A 439 0.58 -44.05 -7.32
C GLY A 439 -0.31 -45.05 -6.58
N LYS A 440 -0.08 -45.19 -5.26
CA LYS A 440 -0.92 -46.03 -4.38
C LYS A 440 -2.39 -45.63 -4.46
N GLU A 441 -2.66 -44.33 -4.45
CA GLU A 441 -4.00 -43.75 -4.52
C GLU A 441 -4.69 -44.06 -5.86
N TRP A 442 -3.93 -44.11 -6.95
CA TRP A 442 -4.44 -44.52 -8.26
C TRP A 442 -4.80 -46.00 -8.28
N ILE A 443 -3.96 -46.87 -7.70
CA ILE A 443 -4.24 -48.31 -7.59
C ILE A 443 -5.51 -48.54 -6.75
N GLU A 444 -5.66 -47.84 -5.63
CA GLU A 444 -6.85 -47.90 -4.79
C GLU A 444 -8.10 -47.41 -5.53
N PHE A 445 -7.99 -46.32 -6.30
CA PHE A 445 -9.06 -45.84 -7.16
C PHE A 445 -9.45 -46.87 -8.24
N MET A 446 -8.48 -47.46 -8.94
CA MET A 446 -8.75 -48.47 -9.98
C MET A 446 -9.42 -49.71 -9.42
N ALA A 447 -8.98 -50.20 -8.25
CA ALA A 447 -9.64 -51.31 -7.57
C ALA A 447 -11.10 -51.00 -7.18
N LEU A 448 -11.40 -49.74 -6.84
CA LEU A 448 -12.77 -49.29 -6.60
C LEU A 448 -13.59 -49.20 -7.91
N LEU A 449 -12.99 -48.66 -8.97
CA LEU A 449 -13.61 -48.55 -10.29
C LEU A 449 -13.94 -49.92 -10.87
N GLU A 450 -13.06 -50.92 -10.73
CA GLU A 450 -13.31 -52.31 -11.13
C GLU A 450 -14.52 -52.90 -10.41
N LYS A 451 -14.62 -52.68 -9.09
CA LYS A 451 -15.79 -53.09 -8.31
C LYS A 451 -17.07 -52.41 -8.81
N TYR A 452 -17.02 -51.09 -9.05
CA TYR A 452 -18.16 -50.35 -9.58
C TYR A 452 -18.59 -50.84 -10.97
N TYR A 453 -17.64 -51.06 -11.88
CA TYR A 453 -17.89 -51.57 -13.22
C TYR A 453 -18.52 -52.97 -13.23
N SER A 454 -18.16 -53.82 -12.26
CA SER A 454 -18.76 -55.15 -12.10
C SER A 454 -20.27 -55.11 -11.85
N VAL A 455 -20.80 -54.01 -11.29
CA VAL A 455 -22.25 -53.81 -11.09
C VAL A 455 -22.97 -53.64 -12.43
N PHE A 456 -22.39 -52.95 -13.41
CA PHE A 456 -22.97 -52.84 -14.76
C PHE A 456 -23.02 -54.19 -15.47
N ALA A 457 -21.94 -54.99 -15.37
CA ALA A 457 -21.92 -56.34 -15.92
C ALA A 457 -23.01 -57.22 -15.27
N PHE A 458 -23.25 -57.04 -13.97
CA PHE A 458 -24.32 -57.72 -13.23
C PHE A 458 -25.72 -57.28 -13.66
N GLU A 459 -25.96 -55.98 -13.88
CA GLU A 459 -27.23 -55.48 -14.40
C GLU A 459 -27.57 -56.10 -15.76
N VAL A 460 -26.57 -56.21 -16.65
CA VAL A 460 -26.71 -56.88 -17.96
C VAL A 460 -27.01 -58.37 -17.81
N PHE A 461 -26.32 -59.06 -16.89
CA PHE A 461 -26.58 -60.46 -16.58
C PHE A 461 -28.03 -60.68 -16.11
N LEU A 462 -28.53 -59.87 -15.17
CA LEU A 462 -29.90 -59.96 -14.65
C LEU A 462 -30.96 -59.73 -15.74
N LYS A 463 -30.73 -58.78 -16.66
CA LYS A 463 -31.63 -58.54 -17.81
C LYS A 463 -31.65 -59.70 -18.80
N THR A 464 -30.53 -60.42 -18.95
CA THR A 464 -30.38 -61.49 -19.95
C THR A 464 -31.01 -62.82 -19.51
N PHE A 465 -31.02 -63.13 -18.21
CA PHE A 465 -31.50 -64.42 -17.68
C PHE A 465 -32.99 -64.45 -17.28
N SER A 466 -33.78 -63.45 -17.66
CA SER A 466 -35.24 -63.42 -17.43
C SER A 466 -35.65 -63.72 -15.97
N VAL A 467 -34.88 -63.24 -15.01
CA VAL A 467 -35.22 -63.36 -13.58
C VAL A 467 -36.12 -62.19 -13.18
N GLU A 468 -37.25 -62.01 -13.88
CA GLU A 468 -38.19 -60.89 -13.71
C GLU A 468 -38.60 -60.70 -12.24
N LYS A 469 -38.74 -61.80 -11.47
CA LYS A 469 -39.05 -61.75 -10.04
C LYS A 469 -37.93 -61.25 -9.12
N VAL A 470 -36.66 -61.42 -9.50
CA VAL A 470 -35.53 -60.88 -8.70
C VAL A 470 -35.36 -59.40 -8.99
N VAL A 471 -35.58 -58.98 -10.24
CA VAL A 471 -35.53 -57.58 -10.68
C VAL A 471 -36.70 -56.75 -10.10
N GLU A 472 -37.90 -57.33 -9.94
CA GLU A 472 -39.05 -56.64 -9.32
C GLU A 472 -38.93 -56.46 -7.81
N ASN A 473 -38.35 -57.43 -7.09
CA ASN A 473 -38.22 -57.39 -5.62
C ASN A 473 -37.04 -56.55 -5.13
N PHE A 474 -35.94 -56.52 -5.89
CA PHE A 474 -34.80 -55.68 -5.60
C PHE A 474 -34.86 -54.52 -6.57
N GLN A 475 -35.34 -53.34 -6.13
CA GLN A 475 -35.22 -52.13 -6.94
C GLN A 475 -33.74 -51.87 -7.24
N ILE A 476 -33.25 -52.40 -8.38
CA ILE A 476 -31.83 -52.44 -8.76
C ILE A 476 -31.25 -51.01 -8.82
N ASN A 477 -32.11 -50.02 -9.06
CA ASN A 477 -31.77 -48.60 -9.08
C ASN A 477 -31.15 -48.07 -7.76
N HIS A 478 -31.16 -48.86 -6.68
CA HIS A 478 -30.69 -48.43 -5.35
C HIS A 478 -29.81 -49.47 -4.62
N ILE A 479 -29.14 -50.39 -5.31
CA ILE A 479 -28.24 -51.33 -4.63
C ILE A 479 -26.88 -50.64 -4.35
N TYR A 480 -26.82 -49.94 -3.21
CA TYR A 480 -25.64 -49.17 -2.76
C TYR A 480 -24.63 -49.98 -1.93
N ASN A 481 -24.82 -51.30 -1.74
CA ASN A 481 -24.01 -52.12 -0.83
C ASN A 481 -23.51 -53.42 -1.49
N TRP A 482 -22.18 -53.61 -1.52
CA TRP A 482 -21.52 -54.81 -2.01
C TRP A 482 -21.95 -56.09 -1.27
N ASP A 483 -22.20 -55.99 0.03
CA ASP A 483 -22.68 -57.14 0.83
C ASP A 483 -24.08 -57.58 0.37
N ALA A 484 -24.93 -56.65 -0.03
CA ALA A 484 -26.24 -56.95 -0.58
C ALA A 484 -26.13 -57.60 -1.98
N ILE A 485 -25.14 -57.21 -2.78
CA ILE A 485 -24.86 -57.84 -4.08
C ILE A 485 -24.36 -59.29 -3.89
N GLN A 486 -23.45 -59.51 -2.94
CA GLN A 486 -22.95 -60.85 -2.59
C GLN A 486 -24.09 -61.77 -2.12
N GLU A 487 -25.03 -61.23 -1.34
CA GLU A 487 -26.22 -61.96 -0.91
C GLU A 487 -27.11 -62.35 -2.10
N ILE A 488 -27.30 -61.45 -3.07
CA ILE A 488 -28.05 -61.75 -4.30
C ILE A 488 -27.34 -62.84 -5.13
N PHE A 489 -26.00 -62.77 -5.26
CA PHE A 489 -25.23 -63.83 -5.94
C PHE A 489 -25.44 -65.19 -5.28
N ARG A 490 -25.43 -65.23 -3.95
CA ARG A 490 -25.66 -66.44 -3.15
C ARG A 490 -27.06 -67.01 -3.39
N GLU A 491 -28.09 -66.16 -3.42
CA GLU A 491 -29.47 -66.56 -3.69
C GLU A 491 -29.69 -67.08 -5.11
N ILE A 492 -29.02 -66.48 -6.11
CA ILE A 492 -29.04 -66.96 -7.50
C ILE A 492 -28.36 -68.33 -7.61
N GLU A 493 -27.18 -68.48 -7.02
CA GLU A 493 -26.43 -69.74 -7.03
C GLU A 493 -27.23 -70.87 -6.35
N ASN A 494 -27.84 -70.57 -5.20
CA ASN A 494 -28.75 -71.47 -4.49
C ASN A 494 -29.94 -71.88 -5.38
N SER A 495 -30.59 -70.91 -6.03
CA SER A 495 -31.75 -71.16 -6.89
C SER A 495 -31.40 -72.03 -8.10
N CYS A 496 -30.26 -71.77 -8.75
CA CYS A 496 -29.76 -72.57 -9.86
C CYS A 496 -29.43 -74.02 -9.44
N TYR A 497 -28.81 -74.20 -8.27
CA TYR A 497 -28.55 -75.52 -7.70
C TYR A 497 -29.86 -76.28 -7.46
N ILE A 498 -30.83 -75.66 -6.77
CA ILE A 498 -32.13 -76.28 -6.47
C ILE A 498 -32.86 -76.70 -7.75
N GLN A 499 -32.87 -75.83 -8.77
CA GLN A 499 -33.54 -76.11 -10.03
C GLN A 499 -32.89 -77.30 -10.77
N LYS A 500 -31.56 -77.32 -10.87
CA LYS A 500 -30.82 -78.44 -11.48
C LYS A 500 -31.04 -79.74 -10.70
N ALA A 501 -30.99 -79.68 -9.38
CA ALA A 501 -31.21 -80.82 -8.49
C ALA A 501 -32.61 -81.42 -8.70
N ILE A 502 -33.68 -80.62 -8.70
CA ILE A 502 -35.06 -81.09 -8.89
C ILE A 502 -35.29 -81.76 -10.27
N MET A 503 -34.54 -81.33 -11.29
CA MET A 503 -34.62 -81.88 -12.65
C MET A 503 -33.75 -83.14 -12.84
N SER A 504 -32.84 -83.43 -11.92
CA SER A 504 -31.87 -84.52 -12.02
C SER A 504 -32.38 -85.85 -11.46
N THR A 505 -31.72 -86.96 -11.79
CA THR A 505 -31.98 -88.26 -11.15
C THR A 505 -31.15 -88.38 -9.85
N PRO A 506 -31.49 -89.30 -8.92
CA PRO A 506 -30.71 -89.50 -7.70
C PRO A 506 -29.22 -89.77 -7.92
N ASN A 507 -28.86 -90.37 -9.07
CA ASN A 507 -27.45 -90.66 -9.38
C ASN A 507 -26.72 -89.42 -9.88
N ASP A 508 -27.40 -88.58 -10.67
CA ASP A 508 -26.82 -87.35 -11.24
C ASP A 508 -26.63 -86.26 -10.18
N LEU A 509 -27.34 -86.35 -9.05
CA LEU A 509 -27.26 -85.38 -7.96
C LEU A 509 -25.84 -85.29 -7.36
N ASN A 510 -25.11 -86.41 -7.33
CA ASN A 510 -23.74 -86.46 -6.82
C ASN A 510 -22.73 -85.71 -7.71
N ASP A 511 -23.08 -85.49 -8.98
CA ASP A 511 -22.26 -84.77 -9.95
C ASP A 511 -22.58 -83.26 -9.97
N ILE A 512 -23.62 -82.83 -9.25
CA ILE A 512 -23.98 -81.41 -9.12
C ILE A 512 -23.24 -80.83 -7.90
N MET A 513 -22.29 -79.93 -8.17
CA MET A 513 -21.56 -79.22 -7.12
C MET A 513 -22.53 -78.41 -6.23
N LYS A 514 -22.55 -78.74 -4.93
CA LYS A 514 -23.37 -78.06 -3.92
C LYS A 514 -22.72 -76.74 -3.49
N PRO A 515 -23.44 -75.60 -3.56
CA PRO A 515 -22.96 -74.33 -3.01
C PRO A 515 -22.78 -74.39 -1.48
N GLU A 516 -21.74 -73.74 -0.94
CA GLU A 516 -21.47 -73.69 0.51
C GLU A 516 -22.62 -73.06 1.31
N SER A 517 -23.38 -72.18 0.68
CA SER A 517 -24.53 -71.47 1.26
C SER A 517 -25.79 -72.32 1.48
N ILE A 518 -25.89 -73.49 0.85
CA ILE A 518 -27.04 -74.40 1.05
C ILE A 518 -26.85 -75.17 2.36
N SER A 519 -27.77 -74.97 3.31
CA SER A 519 -27.77 -75.73 4.55
C SER A 519 -27.88 -77.24 4.30
N GLU A 520 -27.25 -78.04 5.16
CA GLU A 520 -27.29 -79.51 5.06
C GLU A 520 -28.73 -80.03 5.18
N GLN A 521 -29.55 -79.38 6.01
CA GLN A 521 -30.97 -79.70 6.15
C GLN A 521 -31.74 -79.54 4.83
N LEU A 522 -31.54 -78.43 4.10
CA LEU A 522 -32.21 -78.18 2.83
C LEU A 522 -31.71 -79.15 1.75
N ALA A 523 -30.40 -79.43 1.70
CA ALA A 523 -29.84 -80.42 0.79
C ALA A 523 -30.46 -81.82 0.98
N ASN A 524 -30.60 -82.25 2.25
CA ASN A 524 -31.22 -83.53 2.58
C ASN A 524 -32.70 -83.58 2.20
N SER A 525 -33.43 -82.46 2.35
CA SER A 525 -34.82 -82.37 1.88
C SER A 525 -34.95 -82.51 0.36
N ILE A 526 -34.02 -81.92 -0.40
CA ILE A 526 -33.99 -82.03 -1.87
C ILE A 526 -33.69 -83.47 -2.29
N GLU A 527 -32.69 -84.11 -1.67
CA GLU A 527 -32.35 -85.51 -1.95
C GLU A 527 -33.53 -86.46 -1.65
N THR A 528 -34.21 -86.23 -0.52
CA THR A 528 -35.42 -86.98 -0.13
C THR A 528 -36.52 -86.82 -1.16
N TYR A 529 -36.80 -85.58 -1.58
CA TYR A 529 -37.81 -85.30 -2.60
C TYR A 529 -37.52 -86.00 -3.93
N ILE A 530 -36.26 -86.03 -4.38
CA ILE A 530 -35.87 -86.69 -5.63
C ILE A 530 -36.04 -88.22 -5.52
N LYS A 531 -35.65 -88.83 -4.39
CA LYS A 531 -35.85 -90.26 -4.13
C LYS A 531 -37.34 -90.63 -4.11
N GLU A 532 -38.16 -89.86 -3.42
CA GLU A 532 -39.61 -90.05 -3.37
C GLU A 532 -40.24 -89.89 -4.75
N LYS A 533 -39.87 -88.86 -5.51
CA LYS A 533 -40.34 -88.64 -6.89
C LYS A 533 -40.03 -89.82 -7.80
N LYS A 534 -38.82 -90.41 -7.68
CA LYS A 534 -38.44 -91.62 -8.43
C LYS A 534 -39.31 -92.81 -8.03
N LEU A 535 -39.44 -93.08 -6.73
CA LEU A 535 -40.29 -94.17 -6.21
C LEU A 535 -41.73 -94.02 -6.72
N LEU A 536 -42.31 -92.83 -6.61
CA LEU A 536 -43.66 -92.54 -7.07
C LEU A 536 -43.80 -92.75 -8.58
N SER A 537 -42.77 -92.41 -9.37
CA SER A 537 -42.77 -92.63 -10.82
C SER A 537 -42.74 -94.12 -11.19
N GLU A 538 -42.01 -94.94 -10.43
CA GLU A 538 -41.94 -96.39 -10.60
C GLU A 538 -43.25 -97.07 -10.18
N GLU A 539 -43.82 -96.67 -9.04
CA GLU A 539 -45.14 -97.12 -8.59
C GLU A 539 -46.23 -96.77 -9.60
N LEU A 540 -46.21 -95.55 -10.14
CA LEU A 540 -47.17 -95.12 -11.17
C LEU A 540 -47.01 -95.91 -12.47
N ALA A 541 -45.78 -96.27 -12.86
CA ALA A 541 -45.53 -97.14 -14.00
C ALA A 541 -46.05 -98.56 -13.78
N ASN A 542 -45.83 -99.13 -12.58
CA ASN A 542 -46.34 -100.45 -12.19
C ASN A 542 -47.87 -100.46 -12.14
N ALA A 543 -48.50 -99.48 -11.49
CA ALA A 543 -49.95 -99.35 -11.42
C ALA A 543 -50.58 -99.20 -12.82
N LYS A 544 -49.94 -98.48 -13.74
CA LYS A 544 -50.37 -98.42 -15.15
C LYS A 544 -50.31 -99.79 -15.82
N LYS A 545 -49.24 -100.56 -15.60
CA LYS A 545 -49.07 -101.91 -16.16
C LYS A 545 -50.12 -102.89 -15.62
N GLU A 546 -50.36 -102.88 -14.31
CA GLU A 546 -51.40 -103.67 -13.67
C GLU A 546 -52.79 -103.30 -14.19
N ARG A 547 -53.07 -102.00 -14.36
CA ARG A 547 -54.33 -101.52 -14.93
C ARG A 547 -54.53 -102.01 -16.36
N ILE A 548 -53.49 -101.99 -17.21
CA ILE A 548 -53.56 -102.54 -18.57
C ILE A 548 -53.89 -104.04 -18.52
N GLN A 549 -53.15 -104.82 -17.72
CA GLN A 549 -53.39 -106.25 -17.57
C GLN A 549 -54.80 -106.57 -17.06
N PHE A 550 -55.30 -105.79 -16.10
CA PHE A 550 -56.66 -105.92 -15.59
C PHE A 550 -57.71 -105.59 -16.66
N THR A 551 -57.49 -104.54 -17.45
CA THR A 551 -58.37 -104.19 -18.58
C THR A 551 -58.40 -105.31 -19.61
N ASP A 552 -57.24 -105.84 -20.04
CA ASP A 552 -57.16 -106.94 -21.00
C ASP A 552 -57.90 -108.20 -20.49
N LEU A 553 -57.71 -108.52 -19.21
CA LEU A 553 -58.40 -109.66 -18.58
C LEU A 553 -59.91 -109.43 -18.51
N LYS A 554 -60.34 -108.22 -18.16
CA LYS A 554 -61.76 -107.83 -18.11
C LYS A 554 -62.40 -107.95 -19.48
N GLU A 555 -61.77 -107.44 -20.54
CA GLU A 555 -62.27 -107.54 -21.92
C GLU A 555 -62.39 -109.00 -22.36
N LYS A 556 -61.37 -109.82 -22.07
CA LYS A 556 -61.41 -111.25 -22.37
C LYS A 556 -62.54 -111.97 -21.67
N VAL A 557 -62.76 -111.71 -20.38
CA VAL A 557 -63.86 -112.32 -19.61
C VAL A 557 -65.22 -111.86 -20.12
N LEU A 558 -65.39 -110.57 -20.44
CA LEU A 558 -66.63 -110.06 -21.02
C LEU A 558 -66.95 -110.72 -22.37
N ALA A 559 -65.96 -110.83 -23.27
CA ALA A 559 -66.12 -111.51 -24.55
C ALA A 559 -66.48 -113.00 -24.36
N GLN A 560 -65.86 -113.68 -23.39
CA GLN A 560 -66.21 -115.06 -23.04
C GLN A 560 -67.66 -115.16 -22.55
N LEU A 561 -68.10 -114.28 -21.65
CA LEU A 561 -69.48 -114.29 -21.15
C LEU A 561 -70.50 -114.00 -22.25
N GLU A 562 -70.22 -113.03 -23.13
CA GLU A 562 -71.06 -112.69 -24.29
C GLU A 562 -71.16 -113.86 -25.28
N PHE A 563 -70.04 -114.56 -25.52
CA PHE A 563 -70.05 -115.75 -26.36
C PHE A 563 -70.83 -116.90 -25.71
N ILE A 564 -70.66 -117.15 -24.41
CA ILE A 564 -71.47 -118.14 -23.70
C ILE A 564 -72.95 -117.80 -23.84
N ASN A 565 -73.34 -116.54 -23.62
CA ASN A 565 -74.72 -116.10 -23.78
C ASN A 565 -75.24 -116.36 -25.20
N THR A 566 -74.43 -116.05 -26.22
CA THR A 566 -74.75 -116.30 -27.63
C THR A 566 -74.94 -117.78 -27.93
N VAL A 567 -74.13 -118.67 -27.35
CA VAL A 567 -74.29 -120.12 -27.48
C VAL A 567 -75.55 -120.62 -26.78
N LEU A 568 -75.91 -120.06 -25.62
CA LEU A 568 -77.14 -120.42 -24.91
C LEU A 568 -78.40 -119.99 -25.69
N GLU A 569 -78.37 -118.81 -26.34
CA GLU A 569 -79.47 -118.31 -27.17
C GLU A 569 -79.52 -119.00 -28.54
N VAL A 570 -78.36 -119.24 -29.15
CA VAL A 570 -78.22 -119.83 -30.50
C VAL A 570 -77.14 -120.93 -30.46
N PRO A 571 -77.53 -122.18 -30.14
CA PRO A 571 -76.56 -123.27 -29.94
C PRO A 571 -75.67 -123.58 -31.16
N LEU A 572 -76.14 -123.30 -32.38
CA LEU A 572 -75.37 -123.54 -33.61
C LEU A 572 -74.22 -122.53 -33.84
N SER A 573 -74.18 -121.42 -33.10
CA SER A 573 -73.13 -120.41 -33.23
C SER A 573 -71.74 -120.98 -32.91
N ILE A 574 -71.66 -121.98 -32.03
CA ILE A 574 -70.39 -122.62 -31.65
C ILE A 574 -69.73 -123.40 -32.78
N GLU A 575 -70.51 -123.91 -33.74
CA GLU A 575 -70.01 -124.66 -34.89
C GLU A 575 -69.38 -123.75 -35.96
N ARG A 576 -69.54 -122.42 -35.82
CA ARG A 576 -69.02 -121.41 -36.76
C ARG A 576 -67.70 -120.77 -36.32
N VAL A 577 -67.22 -121.06 -35.12
CA VAL A 577 -65.99 -120.48 -34.59
C VAL A 577 -64.79 -121.27 -35.09
N GLU A 578 -63.87 -120.59 -35.77
CA GLU A 578 -62.61 -121.17 -36.23
C GLU A 578 -61.60 -121.30 -35.08
N ASP A 579 -60.63 -122.23 -35.19
CA ASP A 579 -59.72 -122.58 -34.09
C ASP A 579 -58.90 -121.38 -33.57
N TYR A 580 -58.61 -120.38 -34.42
CA TYR A 580 -57.89 -119.16 -34.02
C TYR A 580 -58.79 -118.08 -33.41
N GLU A 581 -60.12 -118.20 -33.55
CA GLU A 581 -61.11 -117.29 -32.96
C GLU A 581 -61.61 -117.78 -31.58
N ASN A 582 -61.12 -118.94 -31.13
CA ASN A 582 -61.51 -119.53 -29.86
C ASN A 582 -60.94 -118.75 -28.67
N ILE A 583 -61.80 -117.99 -28.01
CA ILE A 583 -61.47 -117.21 -26.81
C ILE A 583 -61.42 -118.04 -25.52
N PHE A 584 -61.76 -119.34 -25.56
CA PHE A 584 -61.76 -120.24 -24.39
C PHE A 584 -60.56 -121.18 -24.36
N SER A 585 -60.25 -121.70 -23.17
CA SER A 585 -59.34 -122.83 -23.06
C SER A 585 -59.97 -124.08 -23.71
N LYS A 586 -59.12 -124.97 -24.25
CA LYS A 586 -59.55 -126.18 -24.97
C LYS A 586 -60.60 -127.01 -24.20
N GLY A 587 -60.43 -127.17 -22.90
CA GLY A 587 -61.39 -127.89 -22.04
C GLY A 587 -62.74 -127.18 -21.90
N ASN A 588 -62.74 -125.84 -21.70
CA ASN A 588 -63.97 -125.06 -21.55
C ASN A 588 -64.76 -124.98 -22.86
N TYR A 589 -64.07 -124.87 -23.99
CA TYR A 589 -64.69 -124.85 -25.30
C TYR A 589 -65.38 -126.18 -25.65
N GLU A 590 -64.73 -127.31 -25.34
CA GLU A 590 -65.34 -128.64 -25.53
C GLU A 590 -66.54 -128.87 -24.60
N ASN A 591 -66.52 -128.32 -23.38
CA ASN A 591 -67.68 -128.34 -22.50
C ASN A 591 -68.83 -127.50 -23.07
N LEU A 592 -68.55 -126.32 -23.64
CA LEU A 592 -69.54 -125.50 -24.34
C LEU A 592 -70.17 -126.22 -25.54
N LYS A 593 -69.38 -126.98 -26.33
CA LYS A 593 -69.91 -127.81 -27.43
C LYS A 593 -70.87 -128.88 -26.93
N LYS A 594 -70.56 -129.52 -25.79
CA LYS A 594 -71.46 -130.49 -25.16
C LYS A 594 -72.77 -129.84 -24.72
N ILE A 595 -72.70 -128.66 -24.08
CA ILE A 595 -73.88 -127.90 -23.65
C ILE A 595 -74.74 -127.51 -24.86
N ALA A 596 -74.14 -126.95 -25.92
CA ALA A 596 -74.84 -126.60 -27.15
C ALA A 596 -75.54 -127.82 -27.80
N LYS A 597 -74.90 -128.99 -27.78
CA LYS A 597 -75.49 -130.25 -28.27
C LYS A 597 -76.70 -130.68 -27.44
N ILE A 598 -76.66 -130.52 -26.12
CA ILE A 598 -77.80 -130.81 -25.23
C ILE A 598 -78.96 -129.84 -25.51
N LEU A 599 -78.69 -128.53 -25.58
CA LEU A 599 -79.71 -127.52 -25.88
C LEU A 599 -80.38 -127.72 -27.26
N LYS A 600 -79.62 -128.21 -28.25
CA LYS A 600 -80.16 -128.62 -29.56
C LYS A 600 -81.14 -129.79 -29.48
N THR A 601 -81.06 -130.60 -28.42
CA THR A 601 -81.92 -131.78 -28.19
C THR A 601 -83.20 -131.41 -27.42
N ASP A 602 -83.21 -130.32 -26.64
CA ASP A 602 -84.34 -129.85 -25.84
C ASP A 602 -85.22 -128.77 -26.53
N CYS A 603 -84.79 -128.22 -27.68
CA CYS A 603 -85.57 -127.26 -28.51
C CYS A 603 -86.25 -127.90 -29.75
N GLN A 604 -86.40 -129.22 -29.78
CA GLN A 604 -87.37 -129.92 -30.62
C GLN A 604 -88.57 -130.32 -29.77
#